data_AF-A0A7C0WXS9-F1
#
_entry.id   AF-A0A7C0WXS9-F1
#
_cell.length_a   1.000
_cell.length_b   1.000
_cell.length_c   1.000
_cell.angle_alpha   90.00
_cell.angle_beta   90.00
_cell.angle_gamma   90.00
#
_symmetry.space_group_name_H-M   'P 1'
#
loop_
_entity.id
_entity.type
_entity.pdbx_description
1 polymer ?
#
loop_
_entity_poly.entity_id
_entity_poly.type
_entity_poly.pdbx_seq_one_letter_code
_entity_poly.pdbx_strand_id
1 'polypeptide(L)'
;TIVFTYSRRKCGEIASYLKSKGVKARSYHAGLSYIERKEIEEKFWNQRIQCVVTTAALSAGVDFPSSQVIFESLQMGINVLKAREFHQMLGRAGRPDFHEKGKVYLLIDPLRSYRDTTEDRVAFELLQSSDENIEIRYTEEMILENLLANICCSPDKLREFNKNSLFPIDLNKVKILEEFGLVKNKRATQYGRAVSVSFLNIKEAEFIRKNLDKDIIDCVVFLERFENVYITKSLQSTLELKSAKLFSGEVLEAVTKPKDINIVESLLLEFFNCECKDFPYCDCAMKKISRKIIEYRLGGYSPKRISKEFLKYNLILYSGDIFSYLDSIVHRIEAFERISRIFNRKRLGEIQKLKEKIEKGNL
;
A
#
# COMPACT_ATOMS: atom_id res chain seq x y z
N THR A 1 -19.06 13.85 12.57
CA THR A 1 -18.80 14.32 11.19
C THR A 1 -17.63 13.59 10.60
N ILE A 2 -17.71 13.24 9.32
CA ILE A 2 -16.57 12.73 8.55
C ILE A 2 -16.23 13.75 7.47
N VAL A 3 -14.95 14.02 7.27
CA VAL A 3 -14.44 14.88 6.20
C VAL A 3 -13.52 14.05 5.31
N PHE A 4 -13.88 13.89 4.04
CA PHE A 4 -13.05 13.23 3.03
C PHE A 4 -12.16 14.25 2.31
N THR A 5 -10.88 13.92 2.17
CA THR A 5 -9.88 14.69 1.41
C THR A 5 -8.92 13.74 0.69
N TYR A 6 -8.08 14.29 -0.19
CA TYR A 6 -7.34 13.51 -1.19
C TYR A 6 -5.98 12.99 -0.73
N SER A 7 -5.40 13.49 0.37
CA SER A 7 -4.06 13.08 0.83
C SER A 7 -3.91 13.00 2.36
N ARG A 8 -3.02 12.11 2.79
CA ARG A 8 -2.70 11.87 4.22
C ARG A 8 -2.22 13.14 4.93
N ARG A 9 -1.37 13.93 4.25
CA ARG A 9 -0.88 15.20 4.79
C ARG A 9 -2.01 16.20 4.96
N LYS A 10 -2.89 16.35 3.95
CA LYS A 10 -4.04 17.24 4.02
C LYS A 10 -5.02 16.81 5.13
N CYS A 11 -5.19 15.50 5.39
CA CYS A 11 -5.94 15.03 6.55
C CYS A 11 -5.39 15.60 7.86
N GLY A 12 -4.06 15.55 8.05
CA GLY A 12 -3.38 16.10 9.22
C GLY A 12 -3.53 17.62 9.35
N GLU A 13 -3.39 18.35 8.24
CA GLU A 13 -3.55 19.81 8.17
C GLU A 13 -4.97 20.25 8.53
N ILE A 14 -6.00 19.68 7.89
CA ILE A 14 -7.42 19.98 8.17
C ILE A 14 -7.77 19.60 9.61
N ALA A 15 -7.36 18.42 10.08
CA ALA A 15 -7.64 18.01 11.46
C ALA A 15 -7.00 18.95 12.49
N SER A 16 -5.79 19.46 12.22
CA SER A 16 -5.11 20.42 13.09
C SER A 16 -5.78 21.79 13.06
N TYR A 17 -6.19 22.26 11.89
CA TYR A 17 -6.96 23.49 11.73
C TYR A 17 -8.29 23.43 12.49
N LEU A 18 -9.04 22.32 12.37
CA LEU A 18 -10.29 22.14 13.10
C LEU A 18 -10.06 22.15 14.62
N LYS A 19 -8.99 21.51 15.12
CA LYS A 19 -8.61 21.58 16.54
C LYS A 19 -8.30 23.00 16.99
N SER A 20 -7.57 23.80 16.19
CA SER A 20 -7.27 25.18 16.54
C SER A 20 -8.52 26.07 16.57
N LYS A 21 -9.63 25.63 15.96
CA LYS A 21 -10.96 26.25 16.05
C LYS A 21 -11.85 25.64 17.13
N GLY A 22 -11.31 24.79 18.00
CA GLY A 22 -12.03 24.18 19.14
C GLY A 22 -12.78 22.88 18.82
N VAL A 23 -12.70 22.37 17.58
CA VAL A 23 -13.35 21.11 17.21
C VAL A 23 -12.47 19.92 17.60
N LYS A 24 -13.01 18.94 18.31
CA LYS A 24 -12.28 17.70 18.63
C LYS A 24 -12.13 16.83 17.38
N ALA A 25 -11.15 17.15 16.54
CA ALA A 25 -10.88 16.46 15.28
C ALA A 25 -9.68 15.50 15.37
N ARG A 26 -9.66 14.45 14.55
CA ARG A 26 -8.51 13.57 14.32
C ARG A 26 -8.39 13.22 12.84
N SER A 27 -7.16 13.06 12.36
CA SER A 27 -6.88 12.51 11.03
C SER A 27 -6.91 10.99 11.10
N TYR A 28 -7.47 10.32 10.09
CA TYR A 28 -7.55 8.87 9.97
C TYR A 28 -7.14 8.46 8.56
N HIS A 29 -6.08 7.65 8.41
CA HIS A 29 -5.60 7.20 7.10
C HIS A 29 -4.66 6.00 7.22
N ALA A 30 -4.38 5.32 6.11
CA ALA A 30 -3.55 4.11 6.06
C ALA A 30 -2.11 4.27 6.60
N GLY A 31 -1.55 5.50 6.58
CA GLY A 31 -0.23 5.74 7.17
C GLY A 31 -0.18 5.66 8.71
N LEU A 32 -1.32 5.64 9.40
CA LEU A 32 -1.36 5.46 10.87
C LEU A 32 -1.18 3.98 11.23
N SER A 33 -0.55 3.73 12.37
CA SER A 33 -0.47 2.37 12.91
C SER A 33 -1.88 1.81 13.24
N TYR A 34 -2.02 0.49 13.28
CA TYR A 34 -3.27 -0.16 13.67
C TYR A 34 -3.78 0.33 15.06
N ILE A 35 -2.87 0.45 16.03
CA ILE A 35 -3.19 0.90 17.39
C ILE A 35 -3.77 2.32 17.35
N GLU A 36 -3.16 3.24 16.59
CA GLU A 36 -3.65 4.61 16.45
C GLU A 36 -5.01 4.67 15.76
N ARG A 37 -5.22 3.86 14.72
CA ARG A 37 -6.51 3.76 14.02
C ARG A 37 -7.61 3.28 14.97
N LYS A 38 -7.36 2.19 15.70
CA LYS A 38 -8.29 1.64 16.69
C LYS A 38 -8.63 2.62 17.81
N GLU A 39 -7.63 3.35 18.33
CA GLU A 39 -7.86 4.38 19.34
C GLU A 39 -8.76 5.52 18.81
N ILE A 40 -8.59 5.92 17.55
CA ILE A 40 -9.43 6.94 16.91
C ILE A 40 -10.85 6.41 16.70
N GLU A 41 -11.00 5.17 16.23
CA GLU A 41 -12.28 4.47 16.06
C GLU A 41 -13.06 4.44 17.38
N GLU A 42 -12.45 3.94 18.46
CA GLU A 42 -13.06 3.87 19.78
C GLU A 42 -13.44 5.25 20.31
N LYS A 43 -12.58 6.27 20.10
CA LYS A 43 -12.89 7.65 20.51
C LYS A 43 -14.02 8.26 19.70
N PHE A 44 -14.14 7.94 18.42
CA PHE A 44 -15.24 8.44 17.58
C PHE A 44 -16.55 7.78 17.96
N TRP A 45 -16.54 6.46 18.12
CA TRP A 45 -17.70 5.68 18.55
C TRP A 45 -18.26 6.17 19.88
N ASN A 46 -17.38 6.40 20.85
CA ASN A 46 -17.74 6.93 22.17
C ASN A 46 -17.97 8.46 22.18
N GLN A 47 -18.07 9.10 21.01
CA GLN A 47 -18.33 10.53 20.83
C GLN A 47 -17.32 11.46 21.56
N ARG A 48 -16.12 10.96 21.87
CA ARG A 48 -15.02 11.73 22.47
C ARG A 48 -14.34 12.64 21.45
N ILE A 49 -14.46 12.31 20.16
CA ILE A 49 -14.08 13.17 19.04
C ILE A 49 -15.30 13.43 18.16
N GLN A 50 -15.41 14.66 17.65
CA GLN A 50 -16.58 15.14 16.90
C GLN A 50 -16.37 14.98 15.39
N CYS A 51 -15.12 14.98 14.94
CA CYS A 51 -14.75 15.00 13.53
C CYS A 51 -13.59 14.05 13.23
N VAL A 52 -13.73 13.28 12.16
CA VAL A 52 -12.65 12.48 11.58
C VAL A 52 -12.38 12.99 10.17
N VAL A 53 -11.12 13.31 9.89
CA VAL A 53 -10.66 13.71 8.56
C VAL A 53 -9.90 12.56 7.93
N THR A 54 -10.33 12.08 6.77
CA THR A 54 -9.83 10.83 6.17
C THR A 54 -9.62 10.93 4.67
N THR A 55 -8.84 10.00 4.13
CA THR A 55 -8.86 9.64 2.71
C THR A 55 -9.85 8.50 2.46
N ALA A 56 -9.76 7.82 1.31
CA ALA A 56 -10.49 6.58 1.00
C ALA A 56 -10.26 5.40 1.96
N ALA A 57 -9.39 5.54 2.97
CA ALA A 57 -9.11 4.49 3.96
C ALA A 57 -10.33 4.05 4.78
N LEU A 58 -11.42 4.82 4.79
CA LEU A 58 -12.67 4.49 5.50
C LEU A 58 -13.62 3.55 4.72
N SER A 59 -13.37 3.36 3.43
CA SER A 59 -14.23 2.54 2.57
C SER A 59 -14.03 1.03 2.78
N ALA A 60 -12.96 0.61 3.47
CA ALA A 60 -12.56 -0.79 3.61
C ALA A 60 -12.92 -1.45 4.97
N GLY A 61 -14.14 -1.22 5.47
CA GLY A 61 -14.71 -2.08 6.52
C GLY A 61 -14.60 -1.58 7.97
N VAL A 62 -14.47 -0.27 8.20
CA VAL A 62 -14.61 0.31 9.55
C VAL A 62 -15.92 1.07 9.67
N ASP A 63 -16.66 0.81 10.74
CA ASP A 63 -17.97 1.42 10.94
C ASP A 63 -17.84 2.78 11.66
N PHE A 64 -17.85 3.84 10.86
CA PHE A 64 -17.98 5.23 11.35
C PHE A 64 -19.34 5.78 10.94
N PRO A 65 -20.44 5.41 11.62
CA PRO A 65 -21.73 6.00 11.30
C PRO A 65 -21.73 7.45 11.80
N SER A 66 -22.02 8.39 10.90
CA SER A 66 -21.85 9.83 11.18
C SER A 66 -23.10 10.62 10.85
N SER A 67 -23.39 11.70 11.59
CA SER A 67 -24.54 12.57 11.25
C SER A 67 -24.41 13.19 9.86
N GLN A 68 -23.18 13.48 9.45
CA GLN A 68 -22.90 14.13 8.19
C GLN A 68 -21.51 13.80 7.65
N VAL A 69 -21.43 13.81 6.32
CA VAL A 69 -20.21 13.64 5.53
C VAL A 69 -19.93 14.94 4.77
N ILE A 70 -18.67 15.33 4.70
CA ILE A 70 -18.19 16.49 3.94
C ILE A 70 -17.11 16.00 2.98
N PHE A 71 -17.25 16.27 1.69
CA PHE A 71 -16.20 16.11 0.70
C PHE A 71 -15.48 17.44 0.54
N GLU A 72 -14.24 17.53 1.03
CA GLU A 72 -13.37 18.70 0.80
C GLU A 72 -12.71 18.66 -0.58
N SER A 73 -12.62 17.48 -1.18
CA SER A 73 -12.18 17.28 -2.57
C SER A 73 -12.82 16.02 -3.14
N LEU A 74 -13.11 16.05 -4.44
CA LEU A 74 -13.62 14.90 -5.20
C LEU A 74 -12.50 14.07 -5.84
N GLN A 75 -11.25 14.28 -5.41
CA GLN A 75 -10.10 13.49 -5.82
C GLN A 75 -9.61 12.59 -4.68
N MET A 76 -8.99 11.47 -5.06
CA MET A 76 -8.18 10.63 -4.19
C MET A 76 -6.81 10.44 -4.84
N GLY A 77 -5.77 11.04 -4.24
CA GLY A 77 -4.46 11.15 -4.88
C GLY A 77 -4.54 11.98 -6.16
N ILE A 78 -4.21 11.37 -7.30
CA ILE A 78 -4.19 12.01 -8.63
C ILE A 78 -5.42 11.70 -9.49
N ASN A 79 -6.32 10.86 -8.98
CA ASN A 79 -7.50 10.38 -9.70
C ASN A 79 -8.76 10.98 -9.09
N VAL A 80 -9.75 11.23 -9.93
CA VAL A 80 -11.11 11.58 -9.49
C VAL A 80 -11.76 10.35 -8.87
N LEU A 81 -12.63 10.56 -7.88
CA LEU A 81 -13.44 9.49 -7.28
C LEU A 81 -14.26 8.76 -8.35
N LYS A 82 -14.35 7.44 -8.22
CA LYS A 82 -15.34 6.66 -8.98
C LYS A 82 -16.71 6.71 -8.30
N ALA A 83 -17.77 6.47 -9.06
CA ALA A 83 -19.15 6.44 -8.56
C ALA A 83 -19.28 5.52 -7.35
N ARG A 84 -18.74 4.30 -7.45
CA ARG A 84 -18.73 3.32 -6.36
C ARG A 84 -18.04 3.84 -5.09
N GLU A 85 -16.89 4.49 -5.23
CA GLU A 85 -16.15 5.02 -4.07
C GLU A 85 -16.92 6.14 -3.40
N PHE A 86 -17.51 7.03 -4.20
CA PHE A 86 -18.36 8.12 -3.74
C PHE A 86 -19.60 7.60 -3.00
N HIS A 87 -20.31 6.60 -3.55
CA HIS A 87 -21.47 5.97 -2.91
C HIS A 87 -21.12 5.29 -1.58
N GLN A 88 -19.98 4.60 -1.50
CA GLN A 88 -19.50 4.02 -0.24
C GLN A 88 -19.17 5.08 0.81
N MET A 89 -18.64 6.23 0.40
CA MET A 89 -18.31 7.34 1.30
C MET A 89 -19.56 8.08 1.78
N LEU A 90 -20.50 8.41 0.88
CA LEU A 90 -21.72 9.12 1.22
C LEU A 90 -22.65 8.28 2.09
N GLY A 91 -22.65 6.95 1.92
CA GLY A 91 -23.41 6.01 2.75
C GLY A 91 -23.01 6.00 4.23
N ARG A 92 -21.93 6.70 4.62
CA ARG A 92 -21.55 6.91 6.03
C ARG A 92 -22.32 8.07 6.69
N ALA A 93 -23.09 8.83 5.92
CA ALA A 93 -23.95 9.88 6.44
C ALA A 93 -25.31 9.31 6.86
N GLY A 94 -25.76 9.71 8.04
CA GLY A 94 -26.95 9.15 8.69
C GLY A 94 -26.55 8.07 9.70
N ARG A 95 -27.22 8.08 10.85
CA ARG A 95 -27.11 7.01 11.86
C ARG A 95 -28.52 6.46 12.02
N PRO A 96 -28.78 5.20 11.62
CA PRO A 96 -30.04 4.55 11.93
C PRO A 96 -30.37 4.72 13.42
N ASP A 97 -31.64 4.94 13.73
CA ASP A 97 -32.16 5.19 15.10
C ASP A 97 -31.83 6.55 15.74
N PHE A 98 -30.86 7.31 15.22
CA PHE A 98 -30.47 8.60 15.81
C PHE A 98 -30.74 9.82 14.93
N HIS A 99 -30.94 9.64 13.62
CA HIS A 99 -31.20 10.76 12.70
C HIS A 99 -32.28 10.41 11.68
N GLU A 100 -33.19 11.35 11.42
CA GLU A 100 -34.18 11.24 10.34
C GLU A 100 -33.55 11.34 8.94
N LYS A 101 -32.43 12.07 8.81
CA LYS A 101 -31.73 12.31 7.54
C LYS A 101 -30.21 12.31 7.74
N GLY A 102 -29.47 11.70 6.81
CA GLY A 102 -28.03 11.89 6.66
C GLY A 102 -27.73 13.11 5.79
N LYS A 103 -26.79 13.97 6.21
CA LYS A 103 -26.40 15.15 5.44
C LYS A 103 -25.07 14.94 4.73
N VAL A 104 -25.00 15.29 3.45
CA VAL A 104 -23.79 15.21 2.64
C VAL A 104 -23.52 16.58 2.05
N TYR A 105 -22.28 17.06 2.18
CA TYR A 105 -21.83 18.34 1.65
C TYR A 105 -20.65 18.11 0.70
N LEU A 106 -20.73 18.66 -0.51
CA LEU A 106 -19.62 18.70 -1.46
C LEU A 106 -19.10 20.14 -1.49
N LEU A 107 -17.85 20.35 -1.10
CA LEU A 107 -17.18 21.64 -1.22
C LEU A 107 -16.52 21.69 -2.60
N ILE A 108 -17.13 22.44 -3.51
CA ILE A 108 -16.73 22.53 -4.92
C ILE A 108 -16.18 23.93 -5.17
N ASP A 109 -15.04 24.02 -5.85
CA ASP A 109 -14.56 25.24 -6.46
C ASP A 109 -14.79 25.15 -7.98
N PRO A 110 -15.76 25.90 -8.56
CA PRO A 110 -16.04 25.85 -9.99
C PRO A 110 -14.86 26.25 -10.88
N LEU A 111 -13.88 26.99 -10.33
CA LEU A 111 -12.67 27.38 -11.07
C LEU A 111 -11.60 26.29 -11.05
N ARG A 112 -11.79 25.25 -10.24
CA ARG A 112 -10.86 24.13 -10.12
C ARG A 112 -11.15 23.09 -11.18
N SER A 113 -10.12 22.72 -11.93
CA SER A 113 -10.17 21.64 -12.91
C SER A 113 -9.39 20.40 -12.44
N TYR A 114 -9.90 19.25 -12.84
CA TYR A 114 -9.32 17.93 -12.67
C TYR A 114 -8.92 17.39 -14.04
N ARG A 115 -7.64 17.55 -14.40
CA ARG A 115 -7.13 17.25 -15.76
C ARG A 115 -7.97 17.97 -16.82
N ASP A 116 -8.90 17.25 -17.45
CA ASP A 116 -9.69 17.70 -18.60
C ASP A 116 -11.15 18.03 -18.26
N THR A 117 -11.55 17.93 -16.98
CA THR A 117 -12.92 18.20 -16.53
C THR A 117 -12.94 19.18 -15.35
N THR A 118 -14.05 19.88 -15.14
CA THR A 118 -14.22 20.81 -14.02
C THR A 118 -14.78 20.10 -12.79
N GLU A 119 -14.47 20.60 -11.60
CA GLU A 119 -14.90 19.97 -10.34
C GLU A 119 -16.43 19.92 -10.20
N ASP A 120 -17.15 20.93 -10.68
CA ASP A 120 -18.61 20.97 -10.69
C ASP A 120 -19.21 19.89 -11.60
N ARG A 121 -18.65 19.69 -12.80
CA ARG A 121 -19.08 18.63 -13.72
C ARG A 121 -18.90 17.25 -13.09
N VAL A 122 -17.73 17.02 -12.48
CA VAL A 122 -17.46 15.77 -11.74
C VAL A 122 -18.47 15.57 -10.61
N ALA A 123 -18.81 16.62 -9.87
CA ALA A 123 -19.80 16.51 -8.80
C ALA A 123 -21.18 16.09 -9.33
N PHE A 124 -21.64 16.68 -10.43
CA PHE A 124 -22.90 16.30 -11.06
C PHE A 124 -22.87 14.86 -11.57
N GLU A 125 -21.79 14.45 -12.24
CA GLU A 125 -21.61 13.08 -12.72
C GLU A 125 -21.65 12.07 -11.55
N LEU A 126 -20.97 12.36 -10.44
CA LEU A 126 -21.00 11.51 -9.24
C LEU A 126 -22.39 11.42 -8.60
N LEU A 127 -23.12 12.55 -8.51
CA LEU A 127 -24.46 12.57 -7.92
C LEU A 127 -25.52 11.87 -8.80
N GLN A 128 -25.33 11.86 -10.12
CA GLN A 128 -26.24 11.22 -11.07
C GLN A 128 -25.84 9.77 -11.38
N SER A 129 -24.61 9.36 -11.05
CA SER A 129 -24.11 8.02 -11.34
C SER A 129 -24.93 6.93 -10.65
N SER A 130 -25.29 5.90 -11.43
CA SER A 130 -25.88 4.66 -10.93
C SER A 130 -24.80 3.63 -10.59
N ASP A 131 -25.22 2.48 -10.07
CA ASP A 131 -24.31 1.37 -9.78
C ASP A 131 -23.52 0.91 -11.02
N GLU A 132 -22.23 0.64 -10.84
CA GLU A 132 -21.33 0.12 -11.87
C GLU A 132 -21.46 -1.41 -11.98
N ASN A 133 -21.49 -1.93 -13.21
CA ASN A 133 -21.41 -3.37 -13.44
C ASN A 133 -20.07 -3.92 -12.96
N ILE A 134 -20.10 -5.08 -12.30
CA ILE A 134 -18.89 -5.77 -11.86
C ILE A 134 -18.36 -6.61 -13.02
N GLU A 135 -17.29 -6.13 -13.65
CA GLU A 135 -16.49 -6.93 -14.59
C GLU A 135 -15.23 -7.45 -13.89
N ILE A 136 -15.04 -8.77 -13.91
CA ILE A 136 -13.77 -9.38 -13.46
C ILE A 136 -12.90 -9.66 -14.67
N ARG A 137 -11.68 -9.11 -14.66
CA ARG A 137 -10.66 -9.36 -15.67
C ARG A 137 -9.48 -10.05 -15.01
N TYR A 138 -9.27 -11.32 -15.32
CA TYR A 138 -8.10 -12.04 -14.86
C TYR A 138 -6.91 -11.76 -15.78
N THR A 139 -5.78 -11.41 -15.19
CA THR A 139 -4.49 -11.52 -15.89
C THR A 139 -4.08 -12.99 -15.97
N GLU A 140 -3.15 -13.32 -16.86
CA GLU A 140 -2.61 -14.67 -16.95
C GLU A 140 -1.95 -15.13 -15.63
N GLU A 141 -1.25 -14.24 -14.95
CA GLU A 141 -0.63 -14.51 -13.64
C GLU A 141 -1.69 -14.88 -12.60
N MET A 142 -2.80 -14.12 -12.53
CA MET A 142 -3.91 -14.44 -11.64
C MET A 142 -4.57 -15.79 -11.95
N ILE A 143 -4.69 -16.15 -13.24
CA ILE A 143 -5.22 -17.47 -13.63
C ILE A 143 -4.32 -18.58 -13.10
N LEU A 144 -3.01 -18.45 -13.29
CA LEU A 144 -2.03 -19.46 -12.88
C LEU A 144 -1.97 -19.63 -11.37
N GLU A 145 -2.02 -18.54 -10.61
CA GLU A 145 -2.07 -18.57 -9.14
C GLU A 145 -3.34 -19.26 -8.63
N ASN A 146 -4.52 -18.86 -9.14
CA ASN A 146 -5.79 -19.48 -8.77
C ASN A 146 -5.82 -20.97 -9.13
N LEU A 147 -5.30 -21.32 -10.31
CA LEU A 147 -5.23 -22.69 -10.76
C LEU A 147 -4.34 -23.55 -9.86
N LEU A 148 -3.17 -23.04 -9.47
CA LEU A 148 -2.26 -23.72 -8.55
C LEU A 148 -2.90 -23.89 -7.17
N ALA A 149 -3.57 -22.86 -6.65
CA ALA A 149 -4.29 -22.93 -5.37
C ALA A 149 -5.42 -23.96 -5.41
N ASN A 150 -6.23 -23.96 -6.48
CA ASN A 150 -7.31 -24.94 -6.67
C ASN A 150 -6.77 -26.38 -6.74
N ILE A 151 -5.63 -26.60 -7.41
CA ILE A 151 -4.97 -27.91 -7.47
C ILE A 151 -4.41 -28.33 -6.11
N CYS A 152 -3.91 -27.39 -5.30
CA CYS A 152 -3.43 -27.69 -3.95
C CYS A 152 -4.57 -28.13 -3.02
N CYS A 153 -5.73 -27.50 -3.12
CA CYS A 153 -6.89 -27.77 -2.26
C CYS A 153 -7.70 -29.00 -2.71
N SER A 154 -7.99 -29.11 -4.00
CA SER A 154 -8.96 -30.07 -4.54
C SER A 154 -8.53 -30.63 -5.90
N PRO A 155 -7.42 -31.39 -5.98
CA PRO A 155 -6.87 -31.85 -7.26
C PRO A 155 -7.85 -32.72 -8.06
N ASP A 156 -8.63 -33.58 -7.38
CA ASP A 156 -9.51 -34.54 -8.04
C ASP A 156 -10.84 -33.91 -8.53
N LYS A 157 -11.19 -32.70 -8.04
CA LYS A 157 -12.45 -32.00 -8.35
C LYS A 157 -12.27 -30.67 -9.10
N LEU A 158 -11.09 -30.43 -9.66
CA LEU A 158 -10.75 -29.14 -10.29
C LEU A 158 -11.76 -28.68 -11.35
N ARG A 159 -12.21 -29.59 -12.23
CA ARG A 159 -13.18 -29.27 -13.30
C ARG A 159 -14.55 -28.91 -12.76
N GLU A 160 -15.03 -29.68 -11.78
CA GLU A 160 -16.33 -29.45 -11.12
C GLU A 160 -16.31 -28.11 -10.38
N PHE A 161 -15.25 -27.86 -9.61
CA PHE A 161 -15.06 -26.60 -8.89
C PHE A 161 -15.04 -25.40 -9.84
N ASN A 162 -14.27 -25.48 -10.93
CA ASN A 162 -14.18 -24.39 -11.91
C ASN A 162 -15.52 -24.11 -12.60
N LYS A 163 -16.25 -25.16 -12.99
CA LYS A 163 -17.57 -25.05 -13.62
C LYS A 163 -18.60 -24.37 -12.71
N ASN A 164 -18.53 -24.64 -11.42
CA ASN A 164 -19.45 -24.09 -10.42
C ASN A 164 -18.96 -22.75 -9.82
N SER A 165 -17.79 -22.26 -10.22
CA SER A 165 -17.29 -20.97 -9.77
C SER A 165 -18.04 -19.83 -10.46
N LEU A 166 -18.22 -18.71 -9.75
CA LEU A 166 -18.82 -17.50 -10.32
C LEU A 166 -18.04 -16.98 -11.53
N PHE A 167 -16.73 -17.25 -11.57
CA PHE A 167 -15.83 -16.76 -12.59
C PHE A 167 -14.84 -17.87 -13.00
N PRO A 168 -15.26 -18.78 -13.91
CA PRO A 168 -14.43 -19.88 -14.36
C PRO A 168 -13.14 -19.40 -15.01
N ILE A 169 -12.04 -20.10 -14.72
CA ILE A 169 -10.71 -19.85 -15.29
C ILE A 169 -10.33 -20.89 -16.35
N ASP A 170 -9.38 -20.55 -17.22
CA ASP A 170 -8.88 -21.45 -18.25
C ASP A 170 -8.00 -22.55 -17.66
N LEU A 171 -8.52 -23.79 -17.63
CA LEU A 171 -7.82 -24.96 -17.12
C LEU A 171 -6.72 -25.48 -18.06
N ASN A 172 -6.65 -25.02 -19.31
CA ASN A 172 -5.58 -25.47 -20.23
C ASN A 172 -4.21 -24.95 -19.80
N LYS A 173 -4.17 -23.89 -18.97
CA LYS A 173 -2.96 -23.29 -18.43
C LYS A 173 -2.23 -24.16 -17.39
N VAL A 174 -2.80 -25.32 -16.99
CA VAL A 174 -2.11 -26.28 -16.12
C VAL A 174 -0.76 -26.69 -16.70
N LYS A 175 -0.64 -26.79 -18.03
CA LYS A 175 0.61 -27.16 -18.71
C LYS A 175 1.78 -26.24 -18.34
N ILE A 176 1.52 -24.94 -18.20
CA ILE A 176 2.53 -23.97 -17.77
C ILE A 176 3.00 -24.31 -16.35
N LEU A 177 2.08 -24.63 -15.43
CA LEU A 177 2.45 -25.04 -14.06
C LEU A 177 3.26 -26.34 -14.04
N GLU A 178 3.01 -27.25 -14.99
CA GLU A 178 3.79 -28.49 -15.15
C GLU A 178 5.21 -28.21 -15.68
N GLU A 179 5.36 -27.29 -16.65
CA GLU A 179 6.65 -26.85 -17.19
C GLU A 179 7.56 -26.26 -16.10
N PHE A 180 7.01 -25.49 -15.17
CA PHE A 180 7.74 -24.94 -14.03
C PHE A 180 7.90 -25.92 -12.85
N GLY A 181 7.42 -27.17 -12.99
CA GLY A 181 7.52 -28.20 -11.94
C GLY A 181 6.68 -27.92 -10.69
N LEU A 182 5.69 -27.04 -10.78
CA LEU A 182 4.74 -26.73 -9.69
C LEU A 182 3.65 -27.80 -9.59
N VAL A 183 3.30 -28.41 -10.72
CA VAL A 183 2.31 -29.49 -10.82
C VAL A 183 2.94 -30.70 -11.50
N LYS A 184 2.59 -31.91 -11.05
CA LYS A 184 2.95 -33.17 -11.70
C LYS A 184 1.80 -34.15 -11.56
N ASN A 185 1.41 -34.81 -12.65
CA ASN A 185 0.30 -35.77 -12.67
C ASN A 185 -0.99 -35.17 -12.06
N LYS A 186 -1.34 -33.93 -12.43
CA LYS A 186 -2.50 -33.18 -11.91
C LYS A 186 -2.49 -32.92 -10.39
N ARG A 187 -1.36 -33.08 -9.72
CA ARG A 187 -1.20 -32.80 -8.29
C ARG A 187 -0.09 -31.78 -8.06
N ALA A 188 -0.28 -30.88 -7.10
CA ALA A 188 0.75 -29.92 -6.72
C ALA A 188 1.97 -30.63 -6.13
N THR A 189 3.17 -30.28 -6.60
CA THR A 189 4.43 -30.76 -6.06
C THR A 189 4.71 -30.11 -4.69
N GLN A 190 5.76 -30.53 -3.98
CA GLN A 190 6.19 -29.82 -2.76
C GLN A 190 6.54 -28.36 -3.08
N TYR A 191 7.15 -28.11 -4.25
CA TYR A 191 7.44 -26.76 -4.72
C TYR A 191 6.16 -25.98 -5.02
N GLY A 192 5.22 -26.57 -5.77
CA GLY A 192 3.91 -25.95 -6.04
C GLY A 192 3.14 -25.58 -4.78
N ARG A 193 3.15 -26.45 -3.76
CA ARG A 193 2.55 -26.16 -2.46
C ARG A 193 3.28 -25.01 -1.73
N ALA A 194 4.61 -25.00 -1.75
CA ALA A 194 5.40 -23.92 -1.14
C ALA A 194 5.11 -22.56 -1.79
N VAL A 195 4.96 -22.53 -3.12
CA VAL A 195 4.61 -21.33 -3.90
C VAL A 195 3.19 -20.88 -3.58
N SER A 196 2.22 -21.78 -3.60
CA SER A 196 0.81 -21.48 -3.31
C SER A 196 0.59 -20.95 -1.89
N VAL A 197 1.17 -21.59 -0.88
CA VAL A 197 1.05 -21.16 0.53
C VAL A 197 1.74 -19.82 0.78
N SER A 198 2.73 -19.48 -0.04
CA SER A 198 3.46 -18.20 0.06
C SER A 198 2.86 -17.10 -0.81
N PHE A 199 1.73 -17.35 -1.49
CA PHE A 199 1.06 -16.41 -2.38
C PHE A 199 2.00 -15.79 -3.43
N LEU A 200 2.93 -16.60 -3.95
CA LEU A 200 3.89 -16.15 -4.96
C LEU A 200 3.35 -16.38 -6.36
N ASN A 201 3.61 -15.42 -7.25
CA ASN A 201 3.50 -15.68 -8.67
C ASN A 201 4.68 -16.55 -9.16
N ILE A 202 4.57 -17.11 -10.37
CA ILE A 202 5.59 -18.02 -10.92
C ILE A 202 6.95 -17.31 -11.07
N LYS A 203 6.97 -16.04 -11.49
CA LYS A 203 8.21 -15.29 -11.70
C LYS A 203 8.95 -15.06 -10.39
N GLU A 204 8.23 -14.68 -9.33
CA GLU A 204 8.76 -14.52 -7.97
C GLU A 204 9.30 -15.85 -7.44
N ALA A 205 8.54 -16.94 -7.59
CA ALA A 205 8.97 -18.27 -7.16
C ALA A 205 10.27 -18.71 -7.85
N GLU A 206 10.36 -18.54 -9.16
CA GLU A 206 11.56 -18.87 -9.93
C GLU A 206 12.74 -17.95 -9.59
N PHE A 207 12.49 -16.68 -9.31
CA PHE A 207 13.51 -15.77 -8.82
C PHE A 207 14.10 -16.26 -7.49
N ILE A 208 13.24 -16.64 -6.53
CA ILE A 208 13.68 -17.17 -5.24
C ILE A 208 14.48 -18.46 -5.44
N ARG A 209 13.95 -19.41 -6.20
CA ARG A 209 14.58 -20.71 -6.46
C ARG A 209 15.99 -20.56 -7.05
N LYS A 210 16.18 -19.62 -7.97
CA LYS A 210 17.48 -19.37 -8.63
C LYS A 210 18.48 -18.60 -7.75
N ASN A 211 18.02 -17.93 -6.69
CA ASN A 211 18.85 -17.05 -5.87
C ASN A 211 18.98 -17.50 -4.41
N LEU A 212 18.75 -18.78 -4.10
CA LEU A 212 18.86 -19.32 -2.74
C LEU A 212 20.28 -19.17 -2.12
N ASP A 213 21.32 -19.04 -2.95
CA ASP A 213 22.71 -18.85 -2.52
C ASP A 213 23.14 -17.37 -2.44
N LYS A 214 22.25 -16.42 -2.78
CA LYS A 214 22.54 -14.97 -2.77
C LYS A 214 22.17 -14.32 -1.44
N ASP A 215 22.54 -13.05 -1.27
CA ASP A 215 22.12 -12.28 -0.09
C ASP A 215 20.59 -12.21 -0.01
N ILE A 216 20.03 -12.61 1.13
CA ILE A 216 18.58 -12.75 1.29
C ILE A 216 17.93 -11.37 1.33
N ILE A 217 18.58 -10.37 1.97
CA ILE A 217 18.04 -9.01 2.10
C ILE A 217 17.93 -8.38 0.70
N ASP A 218 18.96 -8.50 -0.13
CA ASP A 218 18.93 -8.01 -1.50
C ASP A 218 17.83 -8.68 -2.34
N CYS A 219 17.63 -9.98 -2.16
CA CYS A 219 16.59 -10.70 -2.88
C CYS A 219 15.18 -10.25 -2.45
N VAL A 220 14.91 -10.09 -1.15
CA VAL A 220 13.59 -9.65 -0.69
C VAL A 220 13.33 -8.19 -1.00
N VAL A 221 14.35 -7.32 -0.98
CA VAL A 221 14.23 -5.92 -1.43
C VAL A 221 13.99 -5.84 -2.94
N PHE A 222 14.54 -6.77 -3.72
CA PHE A 222 14.25 -6.87 -5.15
C PHE A 222 12.81 -7.29 -5.43
N LEU A 223 12.24 -8.18 -4.62
CA LEU A 223 10.85 -8.61 -4.74
C LEU A 223 9.87 -7.55 -4.23
N GLU A 224 10.21 -6.91 -3.11
CA GLU A 224 9.36 -5.98 -2.39
C GLU A 224 10.12 -4.69 -2.07
N ARG A 225 9.74 -3.59 -2.73
CA ARG A 225 10.35 -2.27 -2.56
C ARG A 225 9.42 -1.36 -1.75
N PHE A 226 10.01 -0.52 -0.92
CA PHE A 226 9.29 0.52 -0.21
C PHE A 226 9.07 1.77 -1.08
N GLU A 227 7.84 1.99 -1.53
CA GLU A 227 7.50 3.11 -2.42
C GLU A 227 6.90 4.35 -1.73
N ASN A 228 6.36 4.18 -0.52
CA ASN A 228 5.58 5.21 0.18
C ASN A 228 6.47 6.23 0.90
N VAL A 229 7.36 6.87 0.14
CA VAL A 229 8.33 7.87 0.60
C VAL A 229 7.88 9.25 0.15
N TYR A 230 7.85 10.20 1.08
CA TYR A 230 7.47 11.58 0.82
C TYR A 230 8.59 12.54 1.24
N ILE A 231 8.65 13.73 0.66
CA ILE A 231 9.55 14.79 1.10
C ILE A 231 8.90 15.65 2.18
N THR A 232 9.72 16.29 3.03
CA THR A 232 9.26 17.23 4.05
C THR A 232 8.60 18.47 3.44
N LYS A 233 7.75 19.15 4.22
CA LYS A 233 7.11 20.40 3.80
C LYS A 233 8.13 21.50 3.50
N SER A 234 9.19 21.58 4.28
CA SER A 234 10.30 22.51 4.04
C SER A 234 10.92 22.25 2.67
N LEU A 235 11.34 21.00 2.40
CA LEU A 235 11.96 20.63 1.13
C LEU A 235 11.00 20.86 -0.06
N GLN A 236 9.74 20.46 0.08
CA GLN A 236 8.73 20.67 -0.96
C GLN A 236 8.55 22.16 -1.29
N SER A 237 8.46 23.02 -0.27
CA SER A 237 8.31 24.46 -0.46
C SER A 237 9.57 25.09 -1.08
N THR A 238 10.76 24.67 -0.66
CA THR A 238 12.02 25.18 -1.23
C THR A 238 12.23 24.77 -2.68
N LEU A 239 11.76 23.59 -3.07
CA LEU A 239 11.81 23.12 -4.46
C LEU A 239 10.59 23.55 -5.29
N GLU A 240 9.64 24.28 -4.69
CA GLU A 240 8.41 24.76 -5.35
C GLU A 240 7.54 23.64 -6.00
N LEU A 241 7.54 22.46 -5.38
CA LEU A 241 6.92 21.25 -5.94
C LEU A 241 5.45 21.10 -5.56
N LYS A 242 4.63 20.64 -6.51
CA LYS A 242 3.21 20.31 -6.24
C LYS A 242 3.05 18.98 -5.50
N SER A 243 3.83 17.98 -5.91
CA SER A 243 3.84 16.65 -5.29
C SER A 243 4.80 16.59 -4.10
N ALA A 244 4.42 15.81 -3.09
CA ALA A 244 5.32 15.44 -2.00
C ALA A 244 5.86 14.01 -2.15
N LYS A 245 5.42 13.20 -3.12
CA LYS A 245 5.86 11.80 -3.27
C LYS A 245 7.24 11.78 -3.91
N LEU A 246 8.25 11.24 -3.23
CA LEU A 246 9.65 11.27 -3.68
C LEU A 246 9.82 10.67 -5.08
N PHE A 247 9.23 9.50 -5.30
CA PHE A 247 9.33 8.76 -6.58
C PHE A 247 8.29 9.21 -7.61
N SER A 248 7.99 10.49 -7.67
CA SER A 248 7.28 11.09 -8.81
C SER A 248 8.28 11.81 -9.69
N GLY A 249 8.07 11.81 -11.01
CA GLY A 249 9.07 12.30 -11.96
C GLY A 249 9.53 13.74 -11.67
N GLU A 250 8.57 14.64 -11.44
CA GLU A 250 8.82 16.04 -11.04
C GLU A 250 9.74 16.14 -9.81
N VAL A 251 9.47 15.34 -8.77
CA VAL A 251 10.24 15.39 -7.51
C VAL A 251 11.62 14.77 -7.66
N LEU A 252 11.75 13.67 -8.42
CA LEU A 252 13.04 13.04 -8.72
C LEU A 252 13.98 14.00 -9.45
N GLU A 253 13.49 14.71 -10.46
CA GLU A 253 14.27 15.70 -11.19
C GLU A 253 14.72 16.84 -10.28
N ALA A 254 13.80 17.40 -9.49
CA ALA A 254 14.10 18.51 -8.60
C ALA A 254 15.06 18.15 -7.46
N VAL A 255 14.97 16.93 -6.91
CA VAL A 255 15.88 16.46 -5.86
C VAL A 255 17.27 16.15 -6.42
N THR A 256 17.36 15.58 -7.62
CA THR A 256 18.66 15.19 -8.23
C THR A 256 19.38 16.31 -8.97
N LYS A 257 18.67 17.37 -9.36
CA LYS A 257 19.23 18.59 -9.95
C LYS A 257 18.75 19.83 -9.20
N PRO A 258 19.10 19.96 -7.90
CA PRO A 258 18.66 21.08 -7.09
C PRO A 258 19.39 22.37 -7.51
N LYS A 259 18.76 23.53 -7.27
CA LYS A 259 19.45 24.83 -7.38
C LYS A 259 20.48 25.03 -6.26
N ASP A 260 20.17 24.51 -5.06
CA ASP A 260 21.05 24.51 -3.89
C ASP A 260 21.23 23.08 -3.39
N ILE A 261 22.44 22.55 -3.54
CA ILE A 261 22.76 21.16 -3.21
C ILE A 261 22.73 20.89 -1.71
N ASN A 262 22.99 21.89 -0.86
CA ASN A 262 23.10 21.71 0.60
C ASN A 262 21.78 21.21 1.21
N ILE A 263 20.66 21.52 0.56
CA ILE A 263 19.31 21.20 1.05
C ILE A 263 18.98 19.71 0.87
N VAL A 264 19.62 19.05 -0.13
CA VAL A 264 19.40 17.64 -0.47
C VAL A 264 20.67 16.80 -0.37
N GLU A 265 21.78 17.37 0.11
CA GLU A 265 23.09 16.72 0.14
C GLU A 265 23.05 15.34 0.80
N SER A 266 22.48 15.25 2.01
CA SER A 266 22.36 13.97 2.74
C SER A 266 21.51 12.94 2.00
N LEU A 267 20.44 13.38 1.32
CA LEU A 267 19.56 12.55 0.52
C LEU A 267 20.28 12.03 -0.74
N LEU A 268 21.04 12.89 -1.42
CA LEU A 268 21.81 12.53 -2.60
C LEU A 268 22.93 11.54 -2.27
N LEU A 269 23.74 11.87 -1.26
CA LEU A 269 24.87 11.05 -0.84
C LEU A 269 24.45 9.68 -0.34
N GLU A 270 23.32 9.56 0.35
CA GLU A 270 22.85 8.28 0.89
C GLU A 270 22.11 7.44 -0.17
N PHE A 271 21.23 8.05 -0.98
CA PHE A 271 20.28 7.29 -1.79
C PHE A 271 20.44 7.46 -3.32
N PHE A 272 20.93 8.60 -3.80
CA PHE A 272 21.01 8.94 -5.23
C PHE A 272 22.44 9.00 -5.77
N ASN A 273 23.29 8.04 -5.40
CA ASN A 273 24.69 7.95 -5.82
C ASN A 273 24.99 6.77 -6.78
N CYS A 274 24.07 6.45 -7.71
CA CYS A 274 24.27 5.36 -8.68
C CYS A 274 24.58 5.86 -10.09
N GLU A 275 25.29 5.03 -10.87
CA GLU A 275 25.72 5.32 -12.25
C GLU A 275 24.80 4.69 -13.32
N CYS A 276 23.55 4.36 -12.96
CA CYS A 276 22.62 3.72 -13.89
C CYS A 276 22.25 4.66 -15.04
N LYS A 277 22.11 4.09 -16.24
CA LYS A 277 21.69 4.83 -17.44
C LYS A 277 20.37 5.58 -17.25
N ASP A 278 19.43 4.96 -16.54
CA ASP A 278 18.10 5.51 -16.30
C ASP A 278 18.03 6.43 -15.07
N PHE A 279 19.16 6.85 -14.50
CA PHE A 279 19.17 7.80 -13.39
C PHE A 279 18.47 9.12 -13.78
N PRO A 280 17.58 9.69 -12.94
CA PRO A 280 17.22 9.29 -11.57
C PRO A 280 16.00 8.35 -11.45
N TYR A 281 15.48 7.87 -12.58
CA TYR A 281 14.27 7.04 -12.68
C TYR A 281 14.50 5.55 -12.40
N CYS A 282 15.75 5.12 -12.24
CA CYS A 282 16.08 3.76 -11.86
C CYS A 282 15.66 3.43 -10.41
N ASP A 283 15.43 2.14 -10.14
CA ASP A 283 15.03 1.64 -8.81
C ASP A 283 16.10 1.74 -7.71
N CYS A 284 17.33 2.18 -8.01
CA CYS A 284 18.45 2.11 -7.07
C CYS A 284 18.17 2.87 -5.77
N ALA A 285 17.55 4.05 -5.84
CA ALA A 285 17.19 4.83 -4.65
C ALA A 285 16.11 4.11 -3.82
N MET A 286 15.09 3.55 -4.47
CA MET A 286 14.05 2.74 -3.80
C MET A 286 14.67 1.54 -3.06
N LYS A 287 15.59 0.82 -3.71
CA LYS A 287 16.27 -0.33 -3.11
C LYS A 287 17.12 0.08 -1.90
N LYS A 288 17.85 1.19 -1.98
CA LYS A 288 18.65 1.69 -0.85
C LYS A 288 17.78 2.13 0.33
N ILE A 289 16.67 2.84 0.08
CA ILE A 289 15.73 3.21 1.14
C ILE A 289 15.12 1.96 1.79
N SER A 290 14.69 1.00 0.98
CA SER A 290 14.16 -0.30 1.42
C SER A 290 15.16 -1.05 2.31
N ARG A 291 16.42 -1.15 1.87
CA ARG A 291 17.50 -1.77 2.62
C ARG A 291 17.75 -1.05 3.94
N LYS A 292 17.80 0.28 3.94
CA LYS A 292 18.02 1.09 5.14
C LYS A 292 16.91 0.90 6.19
N ILE A 293 15.65 0.73 5.76
CA ILE A 293 14.53 0.39 6.66
C ILE A 293 14.78 -0.95 7.35
N ILE A 294 15.20 -1.99 6.59
CA ILE A 294 15.52 -3.31 7.14
C ILE A 294 16.72 -3.22 8.08
N GLU A 295 17.78 -2.49 7.73
CA GLU A 295 18.95 -2.28 8.58
C GLU A 295 18.58 -1.63 9.92
N TYR A 296 17.79 -0.56 9.92
CA TYR A 296 17.29 0.02 11.17
C TYR A 296 16.45 -0.98 11.97
N ARG A 297 15.61 -1.78 11.31
CA ARG A 297 14.79 -2.79 11.98
C ARG A 297 15.65 -3.87 12.63
N LEU A 298 16.69 -4.35 11.94
CA LEU A 298 17.68 -5.29 12.48
C LEU A 298 18.48 -4.69 13.64
N GLY A 299 18.64 -3.37 13.66
CA GLY A 299 19.19 -2.60 14.78
C GLY A 299 18.24 -2.40 15.96
N GLY A 300 17.04 -2.98 15.95
CA GLY A 300 16.05 -2.89 17.04
C GLY A 300 15.11 -1.68 16.96
N TYR A 301 15.08 -0.95 15.85
CA TYR A 301 14.25 0.24 15.75
C TYR A 301 12.79 -0.16 15.53
N SER A 302 11.88 0.51 16.25
CA SER A 302 10.44 0.40 15.98
C SER A 302 10.07 1.18 14.72
N PRO A 303 8.98 0.84 14.01
CA PRO A 303 8.53 1.59 12.82
C PRO A 303 8.40 3.10 13.06
N LYS A 304 7.99 3.51 14.27
CA LYS A 304 7.94 4.93 14.67
C LYS A 304 9.33 5.56 14.80
N ARG A 305 10.31 4.84 15.32
CA ARG A 305 11.70 5.31 15.41
C ARG A 305 12.33 5.40 14.03
N ILE A 306 12.12 4.39 13.17
CA ILE A 306 12.56 4.41 11.76
C ILE A 306 12.00 5.64 11.05
N SER A 307 10.68 5.88 11.16
CA SER A 307 10.04 7.08 10.59
C SER A 307 10.73 8.39 10.99
N LYS A 308 11.13 8.53 12.27
CA LYS A 308 11.87 9.71 12.77
C LYS A 308 13.29 9.79 12.19
N GLU A 309 14.01 8.68 12.08
CA GLU A 309 15.37 8.66 11.53
C GLU A 309 15.43 9.14 10.08
N PHE A 310 14.37 8.92 9.29
CA PHE A 310 14.35 9.37 7.90
C PHE A 310 14.17 10.90 7.74
N LEU A 311 13.74 11.61 8.78
CA LEU A 311 13.58 13.08 8.74
C LEU A 311 14.92 13.80 8.51
N LYS A 312 16.05 13.22 8.92
CA LYS A 312 17.40 13.79 8.69
C LYS A 312 17.79 13.83 7.20
N TYR A 313 17.10 13.06 6.37
CA TYR A 313 17.23 13.07 4.91
C TYR A 313 16.14 13.90 4.23
N ASN A 314 15.38 14.70 5.00
CA ASN A 314 14.18 15.40 4.52
C ASN A 314 13.11 14.44 3.95
N LEU A 315 13.07 13.20 4.45
CA LEU A 315 12.10 12.18 4.03
C LEU A 315 11.08 11.88 5.16
N ILE A 316 9.83 11.74 4.75
CA ILE A 316 8.70 11.31 5.58
C ILE A 316 8.27 9.93 5.09
N LEU A 317 8.42 8.94 5.94
CA LEU A 317 7.88 7.59 5.76
C LEU A 317 6.90 7.36 6.91
N TYR A 318 5.64 7.01 6.61
CA TYR A 318 4.66 6.81 7.67
C TYR A 318 4.88 5.47 8.38
N SER A 319 4.78 5.48 9.72
CA SER A 319 5.04 4.28 10.53
C SER A 319 4.12 3.10 10.20
N GLY A 320 2.87 3.35 9.80
CA GLY A 320 1.95 2.31 9.33
C GLY A 320 2.43 1.63 8.04
N ASP A 321 2.92 2.40 7.07
CA ASP A 321 3.48 1.82 5.83
C ASP A 321 4.76 1.03 6.12
N ILE A 322 5.64 1.56 6.98
CA ILE A 322 6.88 0.86 7.38
C ILE A 322 6.52 -0.49 8.04
N PHE A 323 5.52 -0.51 8.91
CA PHE A 323 5.05 -1.75 9.54
C PHE A 323 4.56 -2.76 8.49
N SER A 324 3.66 -2.35 7.59
CA SER A 324 3.13 -3.23 6.53
C SER A 324 4.23 -3.73 5.60
N TYR A 325 5.22 -2.89 5.30
CA TYR A 325 6.37 -3.29 4.50
C TYR A 325 7.22 -4.34 5.21
N LEU A 326 7.56 -4.15 6.48
CA LEU A 326 8.33 -5.12 7.25
C LEU A 326 7.60 -6.45 7.40
N ASP A 327 6.27 -6.42 7.57
CA ASP A 327 5.41 -7.60 7.59
C ASP A 327 5.44 -8.35 6.25
N SER A 328 5.32 -7.62 5.13
CA SER A 328 5.50 -8.20 3.78
C SER A 328 6.90 -8.83 3.62
N ILE A 329 7.96 -8.15 4.08
CA ILE A 329 9.33 -8.68 4.04
C ILE A 329 9.44 -9.98 4.84
N VAL A 330 8.82 -10.07 6.03
CA VAL A 330 8.76 -11.32 6.79
C VAL A 330 8.11 -12.44 5.97
N HIS A 331 6.96 -12.18 5.34
CA HIS A 331 6.32 -13.16 4.47
C HIS A 331 7.18 -13.57 3.26
N ARG A 332 7.93 -12.65 2.65
CA ARG A 332 8.90 -12.98 1.59
C ARG A 332 10.04 -13.84 2.11
N ILE A 333 10.55 -13.57 3.32
CA ILE A 333 11.58 -14.42 3.97
C ILE A 333 11.02 -15.81 4.28
N GLU A 334 9.77 -15.93 4.72
CA GLU A 334 9.13 -17.24 4.90
C GLU A 334 8.99 -18.00 3.59
N ALA A 335 8.72 -17.31 2.49
CA ALA A 335 8.68 -17.92 1.17
C ALA A 335 10.06 -18.47 0.76
N PHE A 336 11.13 -17.69 1.00
CA PHE A 336 12.51 -18.14 0.88
C PHE A 336 12.77 -19.38 1.74
N GLU A 337 12.32 -19.39 3.00
CA GLU A 337 12.46 -20.52 3.90
C GLU A 337 11.78 -21.79 3.35
N ARG A 338 10.52 -21.68 2.90
CA ARG A 338 9.74 -22.80 2.36
C ARG A 338 10.40 -23.39 1.10
N ILE A 339 10.88 -22.54 0.19
CA ILE A 339 11.56 -22.99 -1.04
C ILE A 339 12.96 -23.55 -0.72
N SER A 340 13.70 -22.93 0.19
CA SER A 340 15.01 -23.40 0.67
C SER A 340 14.93 -24.80 1.29
N ARG A 341 13.87 -25.14 2.02
CA ARG A 341 13.70 -26.50 2.58
C ARG A 341 13.67 -27.60 1.51
N ILE A 342 13.25 -27.27 0.30
CA ILE A 342 13.11 -28.20 -0.82
C ILE A 342 14.42 -28.28 -1.60
N PHE A 343 15.02 -27.14 -1.93
CA PHE A 343 16.14 -27.08 -2.88
C PHE A 343 17.52 -26.83 -2.26
N ASN A 344 17.60 -26.19 -1.09
CA ASN A 344 18.88 -25.88 -0.44
C ASN A 344 18.74 -25.68 1.07
N ARG A 345 18.92 -26.75 1.86
CA ARG A 345 18.71 -26.73 3.31
C ARG A 345 19.83 -26.06 4.13
N LYS A 346 21.00 -25.82 3.53
CA LYS A 346 22.20 -25.39 4.27
C LYS A 346 22.02 -24.03 4.97
N ARG A 347 21.20 -23.15 4.41
CA ARG A 347 21.00 -21.77 4.90
C ARG A 347 19.73 -21.56 5.73
N LEU A 348 18.99 -22.61 6.06
CA LEU A 348 17.73 -22.48 6.80
C LEU A 348 17.88 -21.77 8.15
N GLY A 349 18.94 -22.09 8.90
CA GLY A 349 19.20 -21.44 10.19
C GLY A 349 19.51 -19.95 10.06
N GLU A 350 20.13 -19.52 8.96
CA GLU A 350 20.38 -18.11 8.66
C GLU A 350 19.06 -17.38 8.34
N ILE A 351 18.24 -17.97 7.47
CA ILE A 351 16.92 -17.44 7.07
C ILE A 351 16.01 -17.28 8.30
N GLN A 352 15.94 -18.29 9.16
CA GLN A 352 15.11 -18.25 10.38
C GLN A 352 15.57 -17.17 11.35
N LYS A 353 16.88 -17.05 11.59
CA LYS A 353 17.44 -15.99 12.44
C LYS A 353 17.15 -14.60 11.88
N LEU A 354 17.26 -14.41 10.56
CA LEU A 354 16.94 -13.15 9.92
C LEU A 354 15.45 -12.78 10.10
N LYS A 355 14.56 -13.74 9.88
CA LYS A 355 13.11 -13.58 10.09
C LYS A 355 12.80 -13.12 11.51
N GLU A 356 13.28 -13.85 12.52
CA GLU A 356 13.02 -13.52 13.92
C GLU A 356 13.53 -12.13 14.31
N LYS A 357 14.69 -11.73 13.79
CA LYS A 357 15.24 -10.39 14.03
C LYS A 357 14.36 -9.28 13.46
N ILE A 358 13.76 -9.48 12.29
CA ILE A 358 12.87 -8.49 11.67
C ILE A 358 11.51 -8.45 12.38
N GLU A 359 10.95 -9.62 12.72
CA GLU A 359 9.68 -9.74 13.44
C GLU A 359 9.76 -9.07 14.83
N LYS A 360 10.75 -9.47 15.65
CA LYS A 360 10.90 -8.97 17.01
C LYS A 360 11.46 -7.55 17.02
N GLY A 361 12.45 -7.29 16.15
CA GLY A 361 13.29 -6.08 16.14
C GLY A 361 13.91 -5.88 17.50
N ASN A 362 15.07 -6.53 17.73
CA ASN A 362 15.80 -6.61 19.00
C ASN A 362 15.10 -5.92 20.17
N LEU A 363 14.31 -6.69 20.92
CA LEU A 363 13.86 -6.30 22.26
C LEU A 363 15.06 -6.08 23.17
#